data_AF-A0A934ZPK3-F1
#
_entry.id   AF-A0A934ZPK3-F1
#
_cell.length_a   1.000
_cell.length_b   1.000
_cell.length_c   1.000
_cell.angle_alpha   90.00
_cell.angle_beta   90.00
_cell.angle_gamma   90.00
#
_symmetry.space_group_name_H-M   'P 1'
#
loop_
_entity.id
_entity.type
_entity.pdbx_description
1 polymer ?
#
loop_
_entity_poly.entity_id
_entity_poly.type
_entity_poly.pdbx_seq_one_letter_code
_entity_poly.pdbx_strand_id
1 'polypeptide(L)'
;MSDTRTTSALVALLASALVGCGDPTPGGALDASIDVSVDCSTDIPTGDAPAPEPTFAGVQAFFRRRCAAGSACHGDGGQGMLTLQGASLHDALVGRRSAEFPALPRVEPGHPERSFLWLKIDGCFTQLPGCSDPTGPCGRQMPTPSPISEGFALSEAAVVHAWILAGAPP
;
A
#
# COMPACT_ATOMS: atom_id res chain seq x y z
N MET A 1 -73.72 26.33 33.89
CA MET A 1 -73.01 27.62 34.06
C MET A 1 -71.58 27.37 33.61
N SER A 2 -71.24 27.13 32.34
CA SER A 2 -71.55 27.84 31.08
C SER A 2 -71.07 29.29 31.09
N ASP A 3 -69.83 29.48 30.67
CA ASP A 3 -69.39 30.71 30.00
C ASP A 3 -68.65 30.33 28.71
N THR A 4 -69.10 30.96 27.62
CA THR A 4 -68.69 30.78 26.23
C THR A 4 -68.39 32.17 25.67
N ARG A 5 -67.23 32.38 25.04
CA ARG A 5 -66.96 33.24 23.83
C ARG A 5 -65.45 33.53 23.71
N THR A 6 -64.73 33.02 22.72
CA THR A 6 -64.61 33.47 21.29
C THR A 6 -63.75 34.72 21.11
N THR A 7 -62.55 34.57 20.53
CA THR A 7 -62.00 35.46 19.48
C THR A 7 -60.81 34.83 18.75
N SER A 8 -60.68 35.20 17.48
CA SER A 8 -60.02 34.48 16.39
C SER A 8 -58.54 34.81 16.15
N ALA A 9 -57.86 33.80 15.59
CA ALA A 9 -56.86 33.78 14.50
C ALA A 9 -55.94 34.98 14.24
N LEU A 10 -54.64 34.67 14.17
CA LEU A 10 -53.72 35.27 13.21
C LEU A 10 -52.76 34.20 12.68
N VAL A 11 -52.85 34.00 11.36
CA VAL A 11 -51.98 33.17 10.52
C VAL A 11 -50.72 33.98 10.21
N ALA A 12 -49.54 33.38 10.34
CA ALA A 12 -48.32 33.87 9.72
C ALA A 12 -47.61 32.71 9.00
N LEU A 13 -47.42 32.91 7.70
CA LEU A 13 -46.80 32.06 6.69
C LEU A 13 -45.27 32.27 6.64
N LEU A 14 -44.60 31.31 5.96
CA LEU A 14 -43.32 31.39 5.21
C LEU A 14 -41.99 31.15 5.96
N ALA A 15 -41.28 30.09 5.55
CA ALA A 15 -40.00 30.13 4.82
C ALA A 15 -39.45 28.69 4.66
N SER A 16 -39.49 28.08 3.48
CA SER A 16 -38.44 28.11 2.43
C SER A 16 -37.47 26.91 2.53
N ALA A 17 -37.69 25.92 1.65
CA ALA A 17 -36.68 24.95 1.25
C ALA A 17 -35.82 25.55 0.14
N LEU A 18 -34.50 25.53 0.30
CA LEU A 18 -33.53 25.75 -0.78
C LEU A 18 -32.45 24.67 -0.69
N VAL A 19 -32.30 24.00 -1.83
CA VAL A 19 -31.23 23.06 -2.15
C VAL A 19 -29.88 23.79 -2.11
N GLY A 20 -28.83 23.10 -1.67
CA GLY A 20 -27.47 23.65 -1.63
C GLY A 20 -26.45 22.53 -1.60
N CYS A 21 -26.28 21.86 -2.74
CA CYS A 21 -25.11 21.04 -3.02
C CYS A 21 -24.02 21.95 -3.61
N GLY A 22 -22.80 21.87 -3.07
CA GLY A 22 -21.58 22.26 -3.76
C GLY A 22 -20.90 23.50 -3.19
N ASP A 23 -19.71 23.28 -2.60
CA ASP A 23 -18.64 24.26 -2.65
C ASP A 23 -17.52 23.70 -3.54
N PRO A 24 -17.29 24.28 -4.73
CA PRO A 24 -16.05 24.08 -5.47
C PRO A 24 -14.97 25.00 -4.85
N THR A 25 -13.88 24.43 -4.36
CA THR A 25 -12.67 25.21 -4.08
C THR A 25 -11.82 25.24 -5.36
N PRO A 26 -11.59 26.41 -5.99
CA PRO A 26 -10.66 26.53 -7.10
C PRO A 26 -9.30 27.04 -6.60
N GLY A 27 -8.24 26.34 -7.01
CA GLY A 27 -6.90 26.92 -7.13
C GLY A 27 -5.89 26.52 -6.05
N GLY A 28 -5.21 25.40 -6.29
CA GLY A 28 -3.93 25.04 -5.70
C GLY A 28 -3.14 24.22 -6.70
N ALA A 29 -1.95 24.69 -7.06
CA ALA A 29 -1.14 24.27 -8.19
C ALA A 29 -0.92 22.75 -8.34
N LEU A 30 -0.79 22.37 -9.62
CA LEU A 30 -0.35 21.08 -10.13
C LEU A 30 1.01 20.70 -9.53
N ASP A 31 1.04 19.74 -8.60
CA ASP A 31 2.23 18.95 -8.34
C ASP A 31 2.00 17.56 -8.95
N ALA A 32 2.90 17.14 -9.82
CA ALA A 32 2.81 15.91 -10.59
C ALA A 32 3.17 14.69 -9.73
N SER A 33 2.60 14.58 -8.54
CA SER A 33 2.40 13.30 -7.89
C SER A 33 1.37 12.56 -8.73
N ILE A 34 1.83 11.55 -9.46
CA ILE A 34 0.97 10.52 -10.01
C ILE A 34 0.04 10.05 -8.88
N ASP A 35 -1.22 10.46 -8.92
CA ASP A 35 -2.32 9.87 -8.14
C ASP A 35 -2.59 8.50 -8.77
N VAL A 36 -1.66 7.57 -8.59
CA VAL A 36 -2.09 6.17 -8.57
C VAL A 36 -2.57 5.97 -7.15
N SER A 37 -3.83 6.31 -6.92
CA SER A 37 -4.61 5.74 -5.83
C SER A 37 -4.75 4.25 -6.13
N VAL A 38 -3.65 3.51 -5.89
CA VAL A 38 -3.65 2.06 -5.86
C VAL A 38 -4.58 1.71 -4.69
N ASP A 39 -5.77 1.17 -4.97
CA ASP A 39 -6.66 0.62 -3.95
C ASP A 39 -6.05 -0.70 -3.50
N CYS A 40 -5.00 -0.56 -2.72
CA CYS A 40 -4.26 -1.64 -2.12
C CYS A 40 -4.30 -1.42 -0.64
N SER A 41 -5.16 -2.23 -0.04
CA SER A 41 -5.58 -2.08 1.32
C SER A 41 -4.38 -1.99 2.25
N THR A 42 -4.37 -0.92 3.03
CA THR A 42 -3.47 -0.67 4.16
C THR A 42 -3.69 -1.65 5.32
N ASP A 43 -4.70 -2.53 5.22
CA ASP A 43 -5.03 -3.50 6.24
C ASP A 43 -4.23 -4.79 6.03
N ILE A 44 -2.99 -4.78 6.52
CA ILE A 44 -2.29 -6.03 6.82
C ILE A 44 -3.11 -6.74 7.89
N PRO A 45 -3.52 -8.00 7.70
CA PRO A 45 -4.04 -8.79 8.81
C PRO A 45 -2.90 -9.09 9.78
N THR A 46 -2.59 -8.14 10.66
CA THR A 46 -1.95 -8.42 11.94
C THR A 46 -2.95 -9.28 12.69
N GLY A 47 -2.77 -10.61 12.65
CA GLY A 47 -3.46 -11.47 13.60
C GLY A 47 -3.13 -11.06 15.04
N ASP A 48 -3.74 -11.70 16.03
CA ASP A 48 -3.55 -11.41 17.46
C ASP A 48 -2.09 -11.51 17.98
N ALA A 49 -1.13 -11.89 17.13
CA ALA A 49 0.28 -11.88 17.46
C ALA A 49 0.82 -10.43 17.55
N PRO A 50 1.71 -10.14 18.51
CA PRO A 50 2.40 -8.86 18.57
C PRO A 50 3.03 -8.51 17.22
N ALA A 51 2.88 -7.25 16.80
CA ALA A 51 3.50 -6.76 15.58
C ALA A 51 5.02 -7.02 15.64
N PRO A 52 5.61 -7.60 14.58
CA PRO A 52 7.04 -7.88 14.57
C PRO A 52 7.83 -6.59 14.71
N GLU A 53 8.94 -6.60 15.44
CA GLU A 53 9.81 -5.43 15.49
C GLU A 53 10.32 -5.09 14.08
N PRO A 54 10.23 -3.82 13.65
CA PRO A 54 10.54 -3.36 12.31
C PRO A 54 12.07 -3.24 12.09
N THR A 55 12.81 -4.34 12.27
CA THR A 55 14.26 -4.38 12.12
C THR A 55 14.67 -4.91 10.75
N PHE A 56 15.78 -4.39 10.20
CA PHE A 56 16.32 -4.91 8.96
C PHE A 56 16.75 -6.38 9.07
N ALA A 57 17.23 -6.81 10.25
CA ALA A 57 17.54 -8.21 10.52
C ALA A 57 16.31 -9.12 10.35
N GLY A 58 15.13 -8.69 10.80
CA GLY A 58 13.87 -9.41 10.60
C GLY A 58 13.50 -9.50 9.12
N VAL A 59 13.66 -8.41 8.37
CA VAL A 59 13.43 -8.36 6.93
C VAL A 59 14.40 -9.27 6.17
N GLN A 60 15.69 -9.26 6.50
CA GLN A 60 16.67 -10.14 5.89
C GLN A 60 16.38 -11.62 6.18
N ALA A 61 15.90 -11.93 7.38
CA ALA A 61 15.47 -13.29 7.71
C ALA A 61 14.23 -13.71 6.91
N PHE A 62 13.29 -12.80 6.66
CA PHE A 62 12.15 -13.04 5.75
C PHE A 62 12.63 -13.33 4.33
N PHE A 63 13.47 -12.46 3.74
CA PHE A 63 13.99 -12.66 2.38
C PHE A 63 14.78 -13.95 2.24
N ARG A 64 15.61 -14.29 3.22
CA ARG A 64 16.33 -15.56 3.23
C ARG A 64 15.37 -16.73 3.13
N ARG A 65 14.26 -16.73 3.88
CA ARG A 65 13.30 -17.86 3.88
C ARG A 65 12.41 -17.89 2.63
N ARG A 66 12.00 -16.73 2.12
CA ARG A 66 10.92 -16.60 1.15
C ARG A 66 11.36 -16.24 -0.27
N CYS A 67 12.55 -15.69 -0.44
CA CYS A 67 13.00 -15.12 -1.72
C CYS A 67 14.37 -15.64 -2.18
N ALA A 68 15.29 -15.87 -1.23
CA ALA A 68 16.66 -16.30 -1.51
C ALA A 68 16.91 -17.80 -1.22
N ALA A 69 16.08 -18.46 -0.41
CA ALA A 69 16.14 -19.92 -0.20
C ALA A 69 15.40 -20.68 -1.30
N GLY A 70 15.95 -21.82 -1.73
CA GLY A 70 15.32 -22.71 -2.72
C GLY A 70 15.63 -22.30 -4.16
N SER A 71 14.62 -22.29 -5.04
CA SER A 71 14.74 -21.82 -6.44
C SER A 71 15.27 -20.39 -6.43
N ALA A 72 16.56 -20.24 -6.73
CA ALA A 72 17.43 -19.09 -6.48
C ALA A 72 17.08 -17.81 -7.26
N CYS A 73 15.80 -17.45 -7.36
CA CYS A 73 15.33 -16.29 -8.09
C CYS A 73 15.93 -14.99 -7.56
N HIS A 74 16.18 -14.86 -6.25
CA HIS A 74 16.87 -13.68 -5.69
C HIS A 74 18.08 -14.04 -4.81
N GLY A 75 18.67 -15.23 -5.01
CA GLY A 75 19.96 -15.64 -4.44
C GLY A 75 21.14 -15.08 -5.25
N ASP A 76 22.28 -15.79 -5.31
CA ASP A 76 23.49 -15.30 -6.02
C ASP A 76 23.29 -15.01 -7.52
N GLY A 77 22.30 -15.65 -8.16
CA GLY A 77 21.94 -15.41 -9.56
C GLY A 77 20.98 -14.24 -9.81
N GLY A 78 20.46 -13.60 -8.75
CA GLY A 78 19.61 -12.40 -8.73
C GLY A 78 18.80 -12.06 -9.99
N GLN A 79 17.51 -12.39 -10.00
CA GLN A 79 16.54 -11.89 -10.99
C GLN A 79 16.22 -10.42 -10.75
N GLY A 80 15.83 -9.71 -11.82
CA GLY A 80 15.53 -8.28 -11.74
C GLY A 80 16.72 -7.41 -11.29
N MET A 81 17.95 -7.90 -11.53
CA MET A 81 19.19 -7.25 -11.08
C MET A 81 19.23 -7.00 -9.56
N LEU A 82 18.64 -7.92 -8.78
CA LEU A 82 18.54 -7.82 -7.33
C LEU A 82 18.82 -9.17 -6.67
N THR A 83 19.87 -9.17 -5.85
CA THR A 83 20.18 -10.23 -4.89
C THR A 83 19.67 -9.80 -3.51
N LEU A 84 18.81 -10.61 -2.88
CA LEU A 84 18.21 -10.33 -1.57
C LEU A 84 19.02 -10.93 -0.41
N GLN A 85 20.35 -10.80 -0.50
CA GLN A 85 21.31 -11.31 0.47
C GLN A 85 22.58 -10.44 0.51
N GLY A 86 23.37 -10.62 1.56
CA GLY A 86 24.64 -9.91 1.74
C GLY A 86 24.55 -8.66 2.60
N ALA A 87 25.72 -8.14 3.00
CA ALA A 87 25.86 -7.04 3.94
C ALA A 87 25.37 -5.68 3.38
N SER A 88 25.42 -5.50 2.06
CA SER A 88 25.00 -4.27 1.38
C SER A 88 23.54 -4.29 0.93
N LEU A 89 22.73 -5.24 1.42
CA LEU A 89 21.34 -5.40 0.97
C LEU A 89 20.49 -4.17 1.30
N HIS A 90 20.70 -3.53 2.44
CA HIS A 90 19.98 -2.31 2.82
C HIS A 90 20.18 -1.20 1.77
N ASP A 91 21.44 -0.89 1.43
CA ASP A 91 21.82 0.10 0.41
C ASP A 91 21.35 -0.26 -1.01
N ALA A 92 21.12 -1.54 -1.28
CA ALA A 92 20.60 -2.03 -2.55
C ALA A 92 19.07 -1.87 -2.66
N LEU A 93 18.36 -1.69 -1.54
CA LEU A 93 16.91 -1.56 -1.47
C LEU A 93 16.47 -0.12 -1.26
N VAL A 94 17.01 0.54 -0.23
CA VAL A 94 16.49 1.83 0.24
C VAL A 94 16.90 2.95 -0.72
N GLY A 95 15.89 3.65 -1.26
CA GLY A 95 16.07 4.76 -2.21
C GLY A 95 16.59 4.36 -3.60
N ARG A 96 16.90 3.09 -3.87
CA ARG A 96 17.36 2.60 -5.18
C ARG A 96 16.19 2.41 -6.13
N ARG A 97 16.29 2.88 -7.37
CA ARG A 97 15.25 2.67 -8.39
C ARG A 97 15.04 1.19 -8.69
N SER A 98 13.78 0.80 -8.88
CA SER A 98 13.45 -0.55 -9.38
C SER A 98 13.92 -0.68 -10.82
N ALA A 99 14.48 -1.84 -11.17
CA ALA A 99 14.85 -2.14 -12.56
C ALA A 99 13.61 -2.44 -13.41
N GLU A 100 12.59 -3.09 -12.82
CA GLU A 100 11.33 -3.44 -13.49
C GLU A 100 10.40 -2.23 -13.63
N PHE A 101 10.43 -1.29 -12.68
CA PHE A 101 9.59 -0.10 -12.69
C PHE A 101 10.33 1.15 -12.19
N PRO A 102 11.17 1.80 -13.02
CA PRO A 102 12.07 2.88 -12.59
C PRO A 102 11.40 4.13 -12.02
N ALA A 103 10.09 4.31 -12.23
CA ALA A 103 9.33 5.41 -11.64
C ALA A 103 9.22 5.31 -10.11
N LEU A 104 9.37 4.10 -9.53
CA LEU A 104 9.38 3.88 -8.09
C LEU A 104 10.76 3.40 -7.59
N PRO A 105 11.14 3.76 -6.36
CA PRO A 105 12.22 3.07 -5.67
C PRO A 105 11.79 1.64 -5.30
N ARG A 106 12.78 0.78 -5.08
CA ARG A 106 12.58 -0.55 -4.47
C ARG A 106 11.96 -0.37 -3.08
N VAL A 107 12.50 0.54 -2.27
CA VAL A 107 11.95 0.97 -0.98
C VAL A 107 12.00 2.49 -0.88
N GLU A 108 10.83 3.11 -0.69
CA GLU A 108 10.67 4.49 -0.23
C GLU A 108 10.46 4.46 1.30
N PRO A 109 11.40 4.99 2.11
CA PRO A 109 11.22 5.08 3.56
C PRO A 109 9.91 5.72 3.97
N GLY A 110 9.16 5.06 4.86
CA GLY A 110 7.89 5.56 5.40
C GLY A 110 6.67 5.34 4.50
N HIS A 111 6.86 4.84 3.27
CA HIS A 111 5.82 4.78 2.24
C HIS A 111 5.76 3.40 1.58
N PRO A 112 5.15 2.38 2.22
CA PRO A 112 4.95 1.05 1.62
C PRO A 112 4.23 1.10 0.27
N GLU A 113 3.23 1.96 0.13
CA GLU A 113 2.44 2.18 -1.09
C GLU A 113 3.24 2.76 -2.25
N ARG A 114 4.38 3.43 -1.96
CA ARG A 114 5.32 3.95 -2.97
C ARG A 114 6.57 3.09 -3.11
N SER A 115 6.61 1.94 -2.45
CA SER A 115 7.74 1.01 -2.46
C SER A 115 7.46 -0.17 -3.38
N PHE A 116 8.17 -0.25 -4.52
CA PHE A 116 7.95 -1.32 -5.49
C PHE A 116 8.11 -2.73 -4.89
N LEU A 117 9.00 -2.89 -3.90
CA LEU A 117 9.15 -4.14 -3.16
C LEU A 117 7.83 -4.57 -2.49
N TRP A 118 7.17 -3.65 -1.78
CA TRP A 118 5.95 -3.97 -1.05
C TRP A 118 4.79 -4.25 -2.01
N LEU A 119 4.65 -3.42 -3.06
CA LEU A 119 3.66 -3.61 -4.13
C LEU A 119 3.80 -4.97 -4.83
N LYS A 120 5.02 -5.50 -4.90
CA LYS A 120 5.27 -6.84 -5.45
C LYS A 120 4.89 -7.95 -4.47
N ILE A 121 4.90 -7.68 -3.16
CA ILE A 121 4.54 -8.62 -2.09
C ILE A 121 3.04 -8.75 -1.91
N ASP A 122 2.33 -7.64 -1.82
CA ASP A 122 0.87 -7.62 -1.67
C ASP A 122 0.11 -7.86 -3.00
N GLY A 123 0.79 -7.74 -4.15
CA GLY A 123 0.22 -7.96 -5.49
C GLY A 123 -0.27 -6.68 -6.18
N CYS A 124 -0.13 -5.55 -5.51
CA CYS A 124 -0.62 -4.24 -5.91
C CYS A 124 0.12 -3.60 -7.07
N PHE A 125 1.31 -4.11 -7.38
CA PHE A 125 2.07 -3.71 -8.56
C PHE A 125 1.25 -3.85 -9.85
N THR A 126 0.26 -4.74 -9.90
CA THR A 126 -0.63 -4.94 -11.07
C THR A 126 -1.47 -3.71 -11.42
N GLN A 127 -1.69 -2.80 -10.47
CA GLN A 127 -2.41 -1.55 -10.69
C GLN A 127 -1.51 -0.44 -11.27
N LEU A 128 -0.19 -0.64 -11.28
CA LEU A 128 0.74 0.30 -11.89
C LEU A 128 0.60 0.30 -13.43
N PRO A 129 0.75 1.46 -14.09
CA PRO A 129 0.68 1.54 -15.55
C PRO A 129 1.65 0.57 -16.24
N GLY A 130 1.13 -0.32 -17.09
CA GLY A 130 1.92 -1.30 -17.83
C GLY A 130 2.32 -2.56 -17.05
N CYS A 131 1.82 -2.73 -15.81
CA CYS A 131 2.14 -3.88 -14.96
C CYS A 131 0.99 -4.89 -14.80
N SER A 132 -0.15 -4.68 -15.47
CA SER A 132 -1.32 -5.57 -15.37
C SER A 132 -1.12 -6.91 -16.10
N ASP A 133 -0.23 -6.95 -17.09
CA ASP A 133 0.14 -8.18 -17.81
C ASP A 133 1.25 -8.93 -17.06
N PRO A 134 1.04 -10.19 -16.63
CA PRO A 134 2.06 -10.98 -15.94
C PRO A 134 3.25 -11.38 -16.82
N THR A 135 3.14 -11.24 -18.14
CA THR A 135 4.24 -11.38 -19.11
C THR A 135 4.92 -10.04 -19.42
N GLY A 136 4.38 -8.95 -18.88
CA GLY A 136 4.88 -7.59 -19.01
C GLY A 136 6.15 -7.32 -18.18
N PRO A 137 6.64 -6.08 -18.23
CA PRO A 137 7.95 -5.70 -17.68
C PRO A 137 8.03 -5.82 -16.16
N CYS A 138 6.88 -5.84 -15.48
CA CYS A 138 6.79 -5.88 -14.02
C CYS A 138 6.69 -7.30 -13.45
N GLY A 139 6.76 -8.34 -14.30
CA GLY A 139 6.76 -9.73 -13.89
C GLY A 139 5.52 -10.13 -13.06
N ARG A 140 5.74 -10.96 -12.04
CA ARG A 140 4.67 -11.52 -11.17
C ARG A 140 4.79 -11.04 -9.72
N GLN A 141 3.74 -11.27 -8.94
CA GLN A 141 3.75 -11.13 -7.49
C GLN A 141 4.83 -12.02 -6.86
N MET A 142 5.51 -11.52 -5.84
CA MET A 142 6.62 -12.16 -5.15
C MET A 142 6.43 -12.11 -3.63
N PRO A 143 6.56 -13.20 -2.88
CA PRO A 143 6.94 -14.53 -3.34
C PRO A 143 5.90 -15.12 -4.29
N THR A 144 6.33 -15.85 -5.33
CA THR A 144 5.39 -16.41 -6.30
C THR A 144 4.40 -17.33 -5.59
N PRO A 145 3.08 -17.11 -5.70
CA PRO A 145 2.10 -18.07 -5.24
C PRO A 145 2.18 -19.29 -6.17
N SER A 146 2.84 -20.36 -5.74
CA SER A 146 2.89 -21.66 -6.44
C SER A 146 1.62 -22.49 -6.09
N PRO A 147 1.22 -23.52 -6.87
CA PRO A 147 -0.03 -24.23 -6.62
C PRO A 147 0.14 -25.15 -5.39
N ILE A 148 -0.06 -24.57 -4.22
CA ILE A 148 -0.46 -25.23 -2.98
C ILE A 148 -1.20 -24.19 -2.18
N SER A 149 -2.42 -24.50 -1.83
CA SER A 149 -3.38 -23.73 -1.06
C SER A 149 -2.93 -23.43 0.39
N GLU A 150 -1.62 -23.40 0.69
CA GLU A 150 -1.07 -23.23 2.05
C GLU A 150 0.28 -22.44 2.10
N GLY A 151 0.77 -21.85 1.01
CA GLY A 151 2.19 -21.49 0.91
C GLY A 151 2.67 -20.16 1.52
N PHE A 152 1.91 -19.07 1.42
CA PHE A 152 2.33 -17.73 1.83
C PHE A 152 1.12 -16.89 2.23
N ALA A 153 1.11 -16.39 3.47
CA ALA A 153 0.15 -15.38 3.92
C ALA A 153 0.81 -14.01 3.99
N LEU A 154 0.09 -12.95 3.58
CA LEU A 154 0.62 -11.58 3.60
C LEU A 154 1.05 -11.13 5.02
N SER A 155 0.40 -11.67 6.05
CA SER A 155 0.77 -11.47 7.46
C SER A 155 2.22 -11.90 7.77
N GLU A 156 2.77 -12.86 7.04
CA GLU A 156 4.19 -13.25 7.20
C GLU A 156 5.17 -12.18 6.72
N ALA A 157 4.72 -11.31 5.81
CA ALA A 157 5.47 -10.17 5.33
C ALA A 157 5.20 -8.90 6.15
N ALA A 158 4.43 -8.98 7.24
CA ALA A 158 4.15 -7.83 8.11
C ALA A 158 5.43 -7.14 8.62
N VAL A 159 6.51 -7.90 8.83
CA VAL A 159 7.82 -7.34 9.21
C VAL A 159 8.40 -6.42 8.13
N VAL A 160 8.17 -6.72 6.85
CA VAL A 160 8.63 -5.89 5.72
C VAL A 160 7.81 -4.61 5.66
N HIS A 161 6.48 -4.72 5.76
CA HIS A 161 5.59 -3.56 5.80
C HIS A 161 5.94 -2.63 6.96
N ALA A 162 6.02 -3.18 8.19
CA ALA A 162 6.36 -2.43 9.39
C ALA A 162 7.75 -1.77 9.30
N TRP A 163 8.74 -2.48 8.75
CA TRP A 163 10.07 -1.94 8.51
C TRP A 163 10.08 -0.76 7.54
N ILE A 164 9.38 -0.86 6.41
CA ILE A 164 9.25 0.26 5.46
C ILE A 164 8.55 1.43 6.14
N LEU A 165 7.42 1.19 6.81
CA LEU A 165 6.63 2.21 7.50
C LEU A 165 7.43 2.92 8.59
N ALA A 166 8.33 2.22 9.28
CA ALA A 166 9.24 2.79 10.27
C ALA A 166 10.40 3.62 9.68
N GLY A 167 10.41 3.86 8.36
CA GLY A 167 11.47 4.61 7.68
C GLY A 167 12.64 3.74 7.19
N ALA A 168 12.43 2.42 7.09
CA ALA A 168 13.43 1.46 6.63
C ALA A 168 14.79 1.59 7.37
N PRO A 169 14.81 1.53 8.72
CA PRO A 169 16.05 1.63 9.49
C PRO A 169 17.04 0.49 9.15
N PRO A 170 18.36 0.69 9.30
CA PRO A 170 19.36 -0.33 9.01
C PRO A 170 19.33 -1.54 9.96
#